data_AF-A0AAV0WV42-F1
#
_entry.id   AF-A0AAV0WV42-F1
#
_cell.length_a   1.000
_cell.length_b   1.000
_cell.length_c   1.000
_cell.angle_alpha   90.00
_cell.angle_beta   90.00
_cell.angle_gamma   90.00
#
_symmetry.space_group_name_H-M   'P 1'
#
loop_
_entity.id
_entity.type
_entity.pdbx_description
1 polymer ?
#
loop_
_entity_poly.entity_id
_entity_poly.type
_entity_poly.pdbx_seq_one_letter_code
_entity_poly.pdbx_strand_id
1 'polypeptide(L)'
;MAVKVPTTIKIVKAACAIHNWLRLTSPTTYTPPSCYDYEDIVNATIIQGEWRSELSQLPSMLRTRINNRPKKIAQQVRDRYKDYFNGEWSVEWQDRMIK
;
A
#
# COMPACT_ATOMS: atom_id res chain seq x y z
N MET A 1 23.46 11.49 7.29
CA MET A 1 23.21 12.27 8.52
C MET A 1 21.74 12.10 8.88
N ALA A 2 21.40 11.50 10.03
CA ALA A 2 20.02 11.22 10.39
C ALA A 2 19.30 12.47 10.91
N VAL A 3 18.07 12.72 10.44
CA VAL A 3 17.23 13.84 10.89
C VAL A 3 16.68 13.55 12.29
N LYS A 4 16.58 14.58 13.15
CA LYS A 4 16.00 14.46 14.50
C LYS A 4 14.53 14.00 14.42
N VAL A 5 14.13 13.10 15.31
CA VAL A 5 12.77 12.51 15.32
C VAL A 5 11.64 13.56 15.25
N PRO A 6 11.65 14.66 16.03
CA PRO A 6 10.59 15.68 15.93
C PRO A 6 10.50 16.33 14.55
N THR A 7 11.63 16.54 13.89
CA THR A 7 11.70 17.10 12.54
C THR A 7 11.20 16.09 11.52
N THR A 8 11.58 14.81 11.65
CA THR A 8 11.06 13.72 10.80
C THR A 8 9.53 13.65 10.85
N ILE A 9 8.93 13.75 12.04
CA ILE A 9 7.46 13.76 12.20
C ILE A 9 6.83 14.94 11.45
N LYS A 10 7.41 16.14 11.52
CA LYS A 10 6.90 17.31 10.79
C LYS A 10 6.98 17.13 9.28
N ILE A 11 8.10 16.61 8.78
CA ILE A 11 8.30 16.33 7.36
C ILE A 11 7.26 15.33 6.86
N VAL A 12 7.07 14.21 7.56
CA VAL A 12 6.08 13.19 7.19
C VAL A 12 4.67 13.79 7.15
N LYS A 13 4.29 14.54 8.18
CA LYS A 13 2.95 15.19 8.23
C LYS A 13 2.76 16.18 7.10
N ALA A 14 3.76 17.02 6.81
CA ALA A 14 3.71 17.98 5.71
C ALA A 14 3.59 17.27 4.35
N ALA A 15 4.37 16.21 4.11
CA ALA A 15 4.29 15.42 2.89
C ALA A 15 2.91 14.77 2.72
N CYS A 16 2.35 14.17 3.77
CA CYS A 16 0.99 13.60 3.73
C CYS A 16 -0.06 14.68 3.45
N ALA A 17 0.04 15.85 4.09
CA ALA A 17 -0.90 16.95 3.86
C ALA A 17 -0.86 17.45 2.41
N ILE A 18 0.34 17.62 1.84
CA ILE A 18 0.52 18.03 0.44
C ILE A 18 0.00 16.96 -0.50
N HIS A 19 0.33 15.68 -0.27
CA HIS A 19 -0.15 14.57 -1.08
C HIS A 19 -1.68 14.52 -1.10
N ASN A 20 -2.32 14.61 0.07
CA ASN A 20 -3.78 14.62 0.18
C ASN A 20 -4.39 15.83 -0.52
N TRP A 21 -3.80 17.02 -0.36
CA TRP A 21 -4.26 18.22 -1.05
C TRP A 21 -4.17 18.09 -2.57
N LEU A 22 -3.04 17.59 -3.10
CA LEU A 22 -2.85 17.39 -4.54
C LEU A 22 -3.79 16.31 -5.11
N ARG A 23 -4.08 15.25 -4.35
CA ARG A 23 -5.09 14.26 -4.75
C ARG A 23 -6.49 14.85 -4.84
N LEU A 24 -6.80 15.88 -4.06
CA LEU A 24 -8.10 16.56 -4.10
C LEU A 24 -8.15 17.61 -5.21
N THR A 25 -7.10 18.41 -5.38
CA THR A 25 -7.10 19.55 -6.32
C THR A 25 -6.66 19.19 -7.73
N SER A 26 -5.84 18.16 -7.87
CA SER A 26 -5.23 17.73 -9.13
C SER A 26 -5.28 16.20 -9.31
N PRO A 27 -6.44 15.54 -9.12
CA PRO A 27 -6.53 14.07 -9.10
C PRO A 27 -6.05 13.44 -10.41
N THR A 28 -6.36 14.05 -11.55
CA THR A 28 -6.06 13.50 -12.88
C THR A 28 -4.60 13.61 -13.28
N THR A 29 -3.85 14.56 -12.72
CA THR A 29 -2.45 14.82 -13.10
C THR A 29 -1.47 14.34 -12.03
N TYR A 30 -1.82 14.44 -10.74
CA TYR A 30 -0.95 14.00 -9.65
C TYR A 30 -1.04 12.50 -9.39
N THR A 31 -2.25 11.92 -9.46
CA THR A 31 -2.51 10.49 -9.24
C THR A 31 -3.54 9.96 -10.23
N PRO A 32 -3.23 9.91 -11.54
CA PRO A 32 -4.14 9.35 -12.53
C PRO A 32 -4.51 7.89 -12.17
N PRO A 33 -5.69 7.39 -12.58
CA PRO A 33 -6.12 6.02 -12.27
C PRO A 33 -5.12 4.93 -12.66
N SER A 34 -4.33 5.17 -13.71
CA SER A 34 -3.30 4.25 -14.20
C SER A 34 -2.00 4.27 -13.38
N CYS A 35 -1.84 5.20 -12.43
CA CYS A 35 -0.63 5.31 -11.61
C CYS A 35 -0.45 4.14 -10.64
N TYR A 36 -1.54 3.47 -10.27
CA TYR A 36 -1.55 2.38 -9.30
C TYR A 36 -2.33 1.19 -9.85
N ASP A 37 -2.24 0.06 -9.13
CA ASP A 37 -3.17 -1.02 -9.37
C ASP A 37 -4.54 -0.67 -8.84
N TYR A 38 -5.56 -1.15 -9.54
CA TYR A 38 -6.92 -1.08 -9.05
C TYR A 38 -7.66 -2.37 -9.33
N GLU A 39 -8.63 -2.65 -8.46
CA GLU A 39 -9.47 -3.82 -8.50
C GLU A 39 -10.66 -3.55 -9.42
N ASP A 40 -10.77 -4.31 -10.50
CA ASP A 40 -12.01 -4.42 -11.25
C ASP A 40 -12.88 -5.49 -10.60
N ILE A 41 -13.74 -5.03 -9.70
CA ILE A 41 -14.67 -5.84 -8.92
C ILE A 41 -15.73 -6.51 -9.82
N VAL A 42 -16.03 -5.92 -11.00
CA VAL A 42 -17.03 -6.46 -11.92
C VAL A 42 -16.48 -7.72 -12.58
N ASN A 43 -15.28 -7.62 -13.16
CA ASN A 43 -14.62 -8.71 -13.86
C ASN A 43 -13.78 -9.62 -12.95
N ALA A 44 -13.68 -9.28 -11.66
CA ALA A 44 -12.82 -9.95 -10.69
C ALA A 44 -11.35 -10.04 -11.16
N THR A 45 -10.82 -8.89 -11.60
CA THR A 45 -9.44 -8.79 -12.09
C THR A 45 -8.71 -7.62 -11.45
N ILE A 46 -7.38 -7.69 -11.41
CA ILE A 46 -6.52 -6.58 -11.00
C ILE A 46 -5.95 -5.92 -12.24
N ILE A 47 -6.31 -4.66 -12.45
CA ILE A 47 -5.76 -3.86 -13.54
C ILE A 47 -4.44 -3.26 -13.06
N GLN A 48 -3.37 -3.57 -13.80
CA GLN A 48 -2.01 -3.18 -13.43
C GLN A 48 -1.78 -1.70 -13.74
N GLY A 49 -1.16 -0.99 -12.81
CA GLY A 49 -0.69 0.38 -13.05
C GLY A 49 0.52 0.45 -13.98
N GLU A 50 0.66 1.57 -14.69
CA GLU A 50 1.74 1.88 -15.64
C GLU A 50 3.13 1.84 -15.00
N TRP A 51 3.24 2.03 -13.68
CA TRP A 51 4.51 1.95 -12.99
C TRP A 51 5.21 0.59 -13.16
N ARG A 52 4.48 -0.49 -13.48
CA ARG A 52 5.05 -1.81 -13.77
C ARG A 52 5.70 -1.92 -15.14
N SER A 53 5.21 -1.18 -16.14
CA SER A 53 5.86 -1.10 -17.46
C SER A 53 7.04 -0.13 -17.43
N GLU A 54 7.00 0.90 -16.59
CA GLU A 54 8.07 1.90 -16.46
C GLU A 54 9.35 1.34 -15.80
N LEU A 55 9.22 0.35 -14.91
CA LEU A 55 10.35 -0.24 -14.20
C LEU A 55 10.73 -1.59 -14.80
N SER A 56 11.81 -1.61 -15.58
CA SER A 56 12.35 -2.85 -16.16
C SER A 56 12.82 -3.84 -15.09
N GLN A 57 13.40 -3.36 -13.99
CA GLN A 57 13.78 -4.14 -12.81
C GLN A 57 13.77 -3.26 -11.55
N LEU A 58 13.10 -3.71 -10.48
CA LEU A 58 13.27 -3.11 -9.16
C LEU A 58 14.67 -3.41 -8.63
N PRO A 59 15.39 -2.44 -8.06
CA PRO A 59 16.68 -2.70 -7.41
C PRO A 59 16.52 -3.78 -6.35
N SER A 60 17.41 -4.78 -6.37
CA SER A 60 17.44 -5.80 -5.32
C SER A 60 17.64 -5.13 -3.97
N MET A 61 16.70 -5.33 -3.05
CA MET A 61 16.88 -4.85 -1.68
C MET A 61 17.94 -5.72 -1.01
N LEU A 62 19.01 -5.08 -0.51
CA LEU A 62 20.03 -5.75 0.28
C LEU A 62 19.37 -6.51 1.43
N ARG A 63 19.61 -7.82 1.53
CA ARG A 63 19.18 -8.60 2.70
C ARG A 63 19.85 -8.01 3.93
N THR A 64 19.06 -7.37 4.79
CA THR A 64 19.51 -7.02 6.12
C THR A 64 19.76 -8.34 6.87
N ARG A 65 20.92 -8.49 7.53
CA ARG A 65 21.24 -9.68 8.35
C ARG A 65 20.40 -9.78 9.64
N ILE A 66 19.30 -9.02 9.70
CA ILE A 66 18.43 -8.93 10.87
C ILE A 66 17.44 -10.08 10.78
N ASN A 67 17.21 -10.74 11.91
CA ASN A 67 16.22 -11.80 12.02
C ASN A 67 14.83 -11.23 11.68
N ASN A 68 14.30 -11.54 10.49
CA ASN A 68 13.05 -10.99 9.96
C ASN A 68 11.79 -11.56 10.64
N ARG A 69 11.89 -12.00 11.89
CA ARG A 69 10.75 -12.51 12.65
C ARG A 69 9.98 -11.34 13.26
N PRO A 70 8.73 -11.08 12.83
CA PRO A 70 7.92 -10.06 13.48
C PRO A 70 7.64 -10.44 14.93
N LYS A 71 7.50 -9.43 15.80
CA LYS A 71 7.09 -9.65 17.20
C LYS A 71 5.76 -10.39 17.25
N LYS A 72 5.54 -11.23 18.27
CA LYS A 72 4.27 -11.96 18.47
C LYS A 72 3.05 -11.05 18.42
N ILE A 73 3.14 -9.85 18.98
CA ILE A 73 2.05 -8.85 18.95
C ILE A 73 1.69 -8.46 17.51
N ALA A 74 2.68 -8.24 16.64
CA ALA A 74 2.42 -7.90 15.24
C ALA A 74 1.75 -9.05 14.49
N GLN A 75 2.10 -10.30 14.83
CA GLN A 75 1.44 -11.49 14.28
C GLN A 75 -0.03 -11.54 14.73
N GLN A 76 -0.30 -11.37 16.02
CA GLN A 76 -1.66 -11.35 16.57
C GLN A 76 -2.53 -10.26 15.94
N VAL A 77 -1.99 -9.06 15.74
CA VAL A 77 -2.72 -7.96 15.08
C VAL A 77 -3.04 -8.33 13.63
N ARG A 78 -2.08 -8.90 12.89
CA ARG A 78 -2.30 -9.36 11.51
C ARG A 78 -3.37 -10.46 11.46
N ASP A 79 -3.30 -11.44 12.35
CA ASP A 79 -4.25 -12.55 12.39
C ASP A 79 -5.66 -12.05 12.71
N ARG A 80 -5.80 -11.12 13.66
CA ARG A 80 -7.08 -10.46 13.98
C ARG A 80 -7.69 -9.76 12.76
N TYR A 81 -6.91 -9.00 12.01
CA TYR A 81 -7.44 -8.33 10.81
C TYR A 81 -7.82 -9.33 9.72
N LYS A 82 -7.00 -10.36 9.52
CA LYS A 82 -7.29 -11.44 8.56
C LYS A 82 -8.60 -12.14 8.91
N ASP A 83 -8.81 -12.52 10.17
CA ASP A 83 -10.04 -13.18 10.61
C ASP A 83 -11.26 -12.25 10.50
N TYR A 84 -11.08 -10.95 10.74
CA TYR A 84 -12.15 -9.96 10.62
C TYR A 84 -12.61 -9.72 9.18
N PHE A 85 -11.67 -9.44 8.26
CA PHE A 85 -11.97 -9.11 6.86
C PHE A 85 -12.32 -10.31 5.99
N ASN A 86 -11.92 -11.52 6.40
CA ASN A 86 -12.30 -12.77 5.72
C ASN A 86 -13.46 -13.51 6.41
N GLY A 87 -13.99 -12.96 7.51
CA GLY A 87 -15.06 -13.56 8.31
C GLY A 87 -16.29 -12.67 8.36
N GLU A 88 -16.46 -11.92 9.45
CA GLU A 88 -17.65 -11.07 9.68
C GLU A 88 -17.81 -9.97 8.61
N TRP A 89 -16.71 -9.45 8.09
CA TRP A 89 -16.70 -8.36 7.11
C TRP A 89 -16.24 -8.81 5.73
N SER A 90 -16.43 -10.09 5.42
CA SER A 90 -16.22 -10.56 4.06
C SER A 90 -17.29 -9.98 3.13
N VAL A 91 -16.92 -9.81 1.86
CA VAL A 91 -17.81 -9.30 0.83
C VAL A 91 -17.79 -10.24 -0.37
N GLU A 92 -18.95 -10.41 -1.00
CA GLU A 92 -19.19 -11.40 -2.07
C GLU A 92 -18.19 -11.36 -3.24
N TRP A 93 -17.56 -10.22 -3.49
CA TRP A 93 -16.60 -10.08 -4.58
C TRP A 93 -15.18 -10.52 -4.21
N GLN A 94 -14.82 -10.64 -2.93
CA GLN A 94 -13.47 -11.04 -2.50
C GLN A 94 -13.13 -12.45 -2.99
N ASP A 95 -14.05 -13.41 -2.85
CA ASP A 95 -13.80 -14.79 -3.27
C ASP A 95 -13.63 -14.92 -4.78
N ARG A 96 -14.25 -14.02 -5.56
CA ARG A 96 -14.08 -13.97 -7.01
C ARG A 96 -12.67 -13.55 -7.42
N MET A 97 -11.94 -12.85 -6.55
CA MET A 97 -10.57 -12.38 -6.81
C MET A 97 -9.49 -13.44 -6.51
N ILE A 98 -9.85 -14.55 -5.87
CA ILE A 98 -8.93 -15.64 -5.53
C ILE A 98 -8.80 -16.55 -6.76
N LYS A 99 -7.56 -16.69 -7.28
CA LYS A 99 -7.23 -17.61 -8.38
C LYS A 99 -6.76 -18.96 -7.87
#